data_AF-A0A2K9PXQ8-F1
#
_entry.id   AF-A0A2K9PXQ8-F1
#
_cell.length_a   1.000
_cell.length_b   1.000
_cell.length_c   1.000
_cell.angle_alpha   90.00
_cell.angle_beta   90.00
_cell.angle_gamma   90.00
#
_symmetry.space_group_name_H-M   'P 1'
#
loop_
_entity.id
_entity.type
_entity.pdbx_description
1 polymer ?
#
loop_
_entity_poly.entity_id
_entity_poly.type
_entity_poly.pdbx_seq_one_letter_code
_entity_poly.pdbx_strand_id
1 'polypeptide(L)' 'MSKYNDHLFVIDGYVSTKDKVKNINPNNIKSIDILKESAATNVYDSRGENGAILFTLR' A
#
# COMPACT_ATOMS: atom_id res chain seq x y z
N MET A 1 -12.23 9.88 -15.53
CA MET A 1 -11.06 9.57 -14.68
C MET A 1 -11.53 8.56 -13.63
N SER A 2 -11.27 7.28 -13.81
CA SER A 2 -11.81 6.22 -12.94
C SER A 2 -11.09 6.22 -11.58
N LYS A 3 -11.76 6.75 -10.56
CA LYS A 3 -11.40 6.79 -9.12
C LYS A 3 -11.19 5.42 -8.45
N TYR A 4 -11.06 4.35 -9.23
CA TYR A 4 -11.16 2.96 -8.76
C TYR A 4 -9.82 2.26 -8.52
N ASN A 5 -8.68 2.95 -8.69
CA ASN A 5 -7.35 2.32 -8.67
C ASN A 5 -6.32 2.98 -7.74
N ASP A 6 -6.74 3.95 -6.92
CA ASP A 6 -5.85 4.68 -6.01
C ASP A 6 -5.85 4.05 -4.61
N HIS A 7 -5.63 2.73 -4.54
CA HIS A 7 -5.26 2.10 -3.28
C HIS A 7 -3.94 2.69 -2.79
N LEU A 8 -3.81 2.89 -1.48
CA LEU A 8 -2.57 3.38 -0.91
C LEU A 8 -1.52 2.27 -0.91
N PHE A 9 -0.37 2.52 -1.54
CA PHE A 9 0.75 1.59 -1.49
C PHE A 9 1.71 2.00 -0.39
N VAL A 10 2.11 1.06 0.46
CA VAL A 10 3.03 1.30 1.57
C VAL A 10 4.16 0.28 1.49
N ILE A 11 5.40 0.73 1.59
CA ILE A 11 6.60 -0.12 1.61
C ILE A 11 7.35 0.18 2.89
N ASP A 12 7.57 -0.83 3.74
CA ASP A 12 8.27 -0.72 5.02
C ASP A 12 7.72 0.39 5.93
N GLY A 13 6.40 0.59 5.91
CA GLY A 13 5.70 1.63 6.67
C GLY A 13 5.67 3.01 6.01
N TYR A 14 6.30 3.19 4.84
CA TYR A 14 6.30 4.45 4.11
C TYR A 14 5.38 4.43 2.89
N VAL A 15 4.55 5.45 2.76
CA VAL A 15 3.71 5.64 1.57
C VAL A 15 4.60 5.72 0.32
N SER A 16 4.25 4.95 -0.69
CA SER A 16 4.97 4.84 -1.95
C SER A 16 4.02 4.86 -3.14
N THR A 17 4.60 4.98 -4.33
CA THR A 17 3.86 4.95 -5.58
C THR A 17 3.73 3.51 -6.10
N LYS A 18 2.71 3.28 -6.92
CA LYS A 18 2.51 2.02 -7.63
C LYS A 18 3.72 1.61 -8.46
N ASP A 19 4.40 2.56 -9.08
CA ASP A 19 5.59 2.28 -9.90
C ASP A 19 6.77 1.83 -9.04
N LYS A 20 6.91 2.36 -7.83
CA LYS A 20 7.94 1.88 -6.89
C LYS A 20 7.67 0.42 -6.50
N VAL A 21 6.41 0.06 -6.21
CA VAL A 21 6.01 -1.31 -5.89
C VAL A 21 6.29 -2.28 -7.05
N LYS A 22 5.96 -1.89 -8.29
CA LYS A 22 6.22 -2.71 -9.48
C LYS A 22 7.69 -3.01 -9.71
N ASN A 23 8.58 -2.10 -9.28
CA ASN A 23 10.02 -2.24 -9.45
C ASN A 23 10.70 -2.97 -8.27
N ILE A 24 9.96 -3.40 -7.24
CA ILE A 24 10.50 -4.21 -6.16
C ILE A 24 10.85 -5.60 -6.71
N ASN A 25 12.04 -6.08 -6.37
CA ASN A 25 12.41 -7.47 -6.62
C ASN A 25 11.52 -8.38 -5.75
N PRO A 26 10.73 -9.30 -6.33
CA PRO A 26 9.85 -10.19 -5.57
C PRO A 26 10.60 -11.02 -4.52
N ASN A 27 11.87 -11.34 -4.76
CA ASN A 27 12.71 -12.07 -3.81
C ASN A 27 12.99 -11.30 -2.52
N ASN A 28 12.81 -9.98 -2.51
CA ASN A 28 13.01 -9.12 -1.34
C ASN A 28 11.72 -8.91 -0.55
N ILE A 29 10.57 -9.38 -1.04
CA ILE A 29 9.30 -9.24 -0.33
C ILE A 29 9.25 -10.27 0.79
N LYS A 30 9.14 -9.77 2.02
CA LYS A 30 8.97 -10.57 3.24
C LYS A 30 7.50 -10.88 3.52
N SER A 31 6.63 -9.87 3.41
CA SER A 31 5.18 -10.03 3.56
C SER A 31 4.42 -9.02 2.72
N ILE A 32 3.17 -9.37 2.40
CA ILE A 32 2.20 -8.46 1.79
C ILE A 32 0.94 -8.53 2.65
N ASP A 33 0.53 -7.38 3.16
CA ASP A 33 -0.63 -7.22 4.04
C ASP A 33 -1.63 -6.26 3.40
N ILE A 34 -2.93 -6.59 3.44
CA ILE A 34 -3.98 -5.77 2.85
C ILE A 34 -4.88 -5.23 3.95
N LEU A 35 -4.90 -3.90 4.10
CA LEU A 35 -5.78 -3.20 5.03
C LEU A 35 -7.04 -2.74 4.30
N LYS A 36 -8.19 -3.15 4.84
CA LYS A 36 -9.51 -2.63 4.43
C LYS A 36 -9.65 -1.15 4.80
N GLU A 37 -10.63 -0.49 4.22
CA GLU A 37 -10.87 0.96 4.28
C GLU A 37 -10.86 1.50 5.71
N SER A 38 -11.53 0.82 6.65
CA SER A 38 -11.57 1.24 8.06
C SER A 38 -10.20 1.17 8.74
N ALA A 39 -9.45 0.08 8.51
CA ALA A 39 -8.13 -0.11 9.10
C ALA A 39 -7.09 0.81 8.46
N ALA A 40 -7.16 0.99 7.14
CA ALA A 40 -6.27 1.88 6.41
C ALA A 40 -6.50 3.35 6.77
N THR A 41 -7.76 3.80 6.90
CA THR A 41 -8.09 5.16 7.32
C THR A 41 -7.65 5.43 8.76
N ASN A 42 -7.76 4.46 9.67
CA ASN A 42 -7.28 4.62 11.05
C ASN A 42 -5.76 4.87 11.15
N VAL A 43 -4.97 4.38 10.19
CA VAL A 43 -3.50 4.51 10.21
C VAL A 43 -3.02 5.64 9.30
N TYR A 44 -3.62 5.79 8.12
CA TYR A 44 -3.16 6.69 7.05
C TYR A 44 -4.10 7.88 6.79
N ASP A 45 -5.19 7.99 7.54
CA ASP A 45 -6.23 9.03 7.44
C ASP A 45 -6.89 9.02 6.04
N SER A 46 -7.25 10.17 5.50
CA SER A 46 -7.87 10.35 4.17
C SER A 46 -7.13 9.64 3.01
N ARG A 47 -5.84 9.35 3.17
CA ARG A 47 -5.05 8.60 2.17
C ARG A 47 -5.44 7.12 2.11
N GLY A 48 -6.02 6.59 3.19
CA GLY A 48 -6.48 5.21 3.34
C GLY A 48 -7.97 5.00 3.02
N GLU A 49 -8.68 6.03 2.51
CA GLU A 49 -10.12 5.96 2.20
C GLU A 49 -10.47 4.80 1.26
N ASN A 50 -9.55 4.44 0.36
CA ASN A 50 -9.72 3.34 -0.60
C ASN A 50 -9.05 2.04 -0.13
N GLY A 51 -8.57 1.95 1.12
CA GLY A 51 -7.75 0.84 1.60
C GLY A 51 -6.26 0.97 1.27
N ALA A 52 -5.44 0.10 1.86
CA ALA A 52 -3.99 0.12 1.70
C ALA A 52 -3.39 -1.27 1.49
N ILE A 53 -2.34 -1.35 0.68
CA ILE A 53 -1.54 -2.55 0.46
C ILE A 53 -0.14 -2.28 0.99
N LEU A 54 0.24 -3.04 2.02
CA LEU A 54 1.49 -2.93 2.73
C LEU A 54 2.44 -4.01 2.22
N PHE A 55 3.65 -3.61 1.87
CA PHE A 55 4.75 -4.47 1.48
C PHE A 55 5.83 -4.34 2.54
N THR A 56 6.22 -5.46 3.13
CA THR A 56 7.39 -5.51 4.03
C THR A 56 8.53 -6.16 3.27
N LEU A 57 9.71 -5.54 3.28
CA LEU A 57 10.92 -6.07 2.68
C LEU A 57 11.82 -6.74 3.73
N ARG A 58 12.79 -7.53 3.27
CA ARG A 58 13.82 -8.19 4.11
C ARG A 58 15.19 -7.58 3.95
#